data_AF-A0A9E5YY93-F1
#
_entry.id   AF-A0A9E5YY93-F1
#
_cell.length_a   1.000
_cell.length_b   1.000
_cell.length_c   1.000
_cell.angle_alpha   90.00
_cell.angle_beta   90.00
_cell.angle_gamma   90.00
#
_symmetry.space_group_name_H-M   'P 1'
#
loop_
_entity.id
_entity.type
_entity.pdbx_description
1 polymer ?
#
loop_
_entity_poly.entity_id
_entity_poly.type
_entity_poly.pdbx_seq_one_letter_code
_entity_poly.pdbx_strand_id
1 'polypeptide(L)'
;MELDFDPQVEKQMQRGGIPRGIVELIIRFGERQHRCGIERYAVTRRTIKRIRGYLGPDSGRILERYASLYAITIENRVVTVARNGSPIRRILND
;
A
#
# COMPACT_ATOMS: atom_id res chain seq x y z
N MET A 1 2.85 12.25 10.36
CA MET A 1 3.60 12.56 9.13
C MET A 1 2.56 12.83 8.07
N GLU A 2 2.48 14.06 7.61
CA GLU A 2 1.58 14.45 6.54
C GLU A 2 2.17 13.98 5.22
N LEU A 3 1.41 13.19 4.46
CA LEU A 3 1.82 12.70 3.15
C LEU A 3 1.33 13.67 2.09
N ASP A 4 2.24 14.15 1.25
CA ASP A 4 1.90 14.87 0.03
C ASP A 4 1.57 13.84 -1.05
N PHE A 5 0.50 14.05 -1.82
CA PHE A 5 0.13 13.16 -2.91
C PHE A 5 0.31 13.91 -4.22
N ASP A 6 1.02 13.30 -5.17
CA ASP A 6 1.09 13.88 -6.50
C ASP A 6 -0.32 13.98 -7.12
N PRO A 7 -0.71 15.14 -7.70
CA PRO A 7 -2.06 15.32 -8.25
C PRO A 7 -2.45 14.28 -9.32
N GLN A 8 -1.48 13.73 -10.07
CA GLN A 8 -1.75 12.67 -11.03
C GLN A 8 -2.04 11.34 -10.34
N VAL A 9 -1.34 11.06 -9.24
CA VAL A 9 -1.57 9.87 -8.40
C VAL A 9 -2.94 9.94 -7.73
N GLU A 10 -3.35 11.11 -7.21
CA GLU A 10 -4.69 11.26 -6.64
C GLU A 10 -5.79 10.97 -7.67
N LYS A 11 -5.66 11.49 -8.89
CA LYS A 11 -6.59 11.19 -9.99
C LYS A 11 -6.60 9.70 -10.33
N GLN A 12 -5.44 9.04 -10.34
CA GLN A 12 -5.35 7.59 -10.56
C GLN A 12 -6.03 6.80 -9.45
N MET A 13 -5.82 7.18 -8.19
CA MET A 13 -6.42 6.55 -7.02
C MET A 13 -7.94 6.67 -7.04
N GLN A 14 -8.47 7.86 -7.36
CA GLN A 14 -9.91 8.10 -7.50
C GLN A 14 -10.52 7.19 -8.57
N ARG A 15 -9.90 7.13 -9.76
CA ARG A 15 -10.34 6.24 -10.86
C ARG A 15 -10.26 4.76 -10.48
N GLY A 16 -9.25 4.37 -9.72
CA GLY A 16 -9.01 3.01 -9.27
C GLY A 16 -9.80 2.58 -8.03
N GLY A 17 -10.60 3.49 -7.44
CA GLY A 17 -11.33 3.24 -6.19
C GLY A 17 -10.41 2.89 -5.02
N ILE A 18 -9.25 3.55 -4.93
CA ILE A 18 -8.24 3.35 -3.90
C ILE A 18 -8.36 4.49 -2.88
N PRO A 19 -8.87 4.23 -1.65
CA PRO A 19 -9.00 5.26 -0.63
C PRO A 19 -7.63 5.71 -0.11
N ARG A 20 -7.49 7.00 0.19
CA ARG A 20 -6.27 7.59 0.77
C ARG A 20 -5.84 6.89 2.06
N GLY A 21 -6.79 6.64 2.97
CA GLY A 21 -6.51 5.93 4.22
C GLY A 21 -5.91 4.53 4.03
N ILE A 22 -6.22 3.85 2.92
CA ILE A 22 -5.56 2.57 2.61
C ILE A 22 -4.09 2.80 2.27
N VAL A 23 -3.75 3.79 1.46
CA VAL A 23 -2.35 4.12 1.11
C VAL A 23 -1.57 4.54 2.34
N GLU A 24 -2.16 5.32 3.23
CA GLU A 24 -1.55 5.72 4.51
C GLU A 24 -1.23 4.51 5.40
N LEU A 25 -2.14 3.53 5.48
CA LEU A 25 -1.90 2.27 6.19
C LEU A 25 -0.78 1.45 5.52
N ILE A 26 -0.72 1.43 4.19
CA ILE A 26 0.35 0.77 3.44
C ILE A 26 1.70 1.42 3.74
N ILE A 27 1.81 2.74 3.72
CA ILE A 27 3.06 3.44 4.02
C ILE A 27 3.47 3.21 5.49
N ARG A 28 2.50 3.19 6.41
CA ARG A 28 2.77 3.00 7.84
C ARG A 28 3.19 1.58 8.23
N PHE A 29 2.56 0.56 7.64
CA PHE A 29 2.71 -0.85 8.07
C PHE A 29 3.29 -1.77 7.01
N GLY A 30 3.39 -1.29 5.77
CA GLY A 30 3.92 -1.99 4.61
C GLY A 30 5.37 -2.42 4.80
N GLU A 31 5.75 -3.41 4.00
CA GLU A 31 7.15 -3.81 3.91
C GLU A 31 7.92 -2.76 3.11
N ARG A 32 8.83 -2.07 3.79
CA ARG A 32 9.60 -0.95 3.24
C ARG A 32 10.85 -1.46 2.53
N GLN A 33 11.01 -1.08 1.28
CA GLN A 33 12.23 -1.28 0.49
C GLN A 33 12.77 0.10 0.11
N HIS A 34 14.01 0.39 0.52
CA HIS A 34 14.67 1.68 0.26
C HIS A 34 15.77 1.51 -0.79
N ARG A 35 15.77 2.38 -1.82
CA ARG A 35 16.81 2.43 -2.86
C ARG A 35 17.00 3.89 -3.30
N CYS A 36 18.20 4.44 -3.10
CA CYS A 36 18.60 5.75 -3.62
C CYS A 36 17.58 6.88 -3.37
N GLY A 37 17.09 7.03 -2.12
CA GLY A 37 16.10 8.07 -1.78
C GLY A 37 14.65 7.75 -2.15
N ILE A 38 14.42 6.62 -2.81
CA ILE A 38 13.08 6.12 -3.17
C ILE A 38 12.68 5.05 -2.15
N GLU A 39 11.46 5.14 -1.63
CA GLU A 39 10.89 4.15 -0.72
C GLU A 39 9.67 3.48 -1.34
N ARG A 40 9.70 2.15 -1.43
CA ARG A 40 8.57 1.33 -1.85
C ARG A 40 7.97 0.64 -0.63
N TYR A 41 6.65 0.68 -0.53
CA TYR A 41 5.87 0.04 0.53
C TYR A 41 4.93 -0.98 -0.10
N ALA A 42 5.18 -2.27 0.16
CA ALA A 42 4.35 -3.35 -0.36
C ALA A 42 3.46 -3.95 0.73
N VAL A 43 2.25 -4.36 0.35
CA VAL A 43 1.40 -5.14 1.25
C VAL A 43 1.83 -6.59 1.23
N THR A 44 2.19 -7.12 2.40
CA THR A 44 2.42 -8.55 2.61
C THR A 44 1.46 -9.13 3.64
N ARG A 45 1.47 -10.45 3.81
CA ARG A 45 0.70 -11.12 4.88
C ARG A 45 1.04 -10.54 6.27
N ARG A 46 2.30 -10.16 6.49
CA ARG A 46 2.75 -9.53 7.74
C ARG A 46 2.17 -8.13 7.90
N THR A 47 2.13 -7.34 6.83
CA THR A 47 1.46 -6.02 6.81
C THR A 47 -0.01 -6.14 7.21
N ILE A 48 -0.75 -7.09 6.61
CA ILE A 48 -2.17 -7.30 6.93
C ILE A 48 -2.35 -7.64 8.41
N LYS A 49 -1.52 -8.53 8.97
CA LYS A 49 -1.54 -8.86 10.40
C LYS A 49 -1.31 -7.63 11.29
N ARG A 50 -0.35 -6.77 10.93
CA ARG A 50 -0.04 -5.53 11.68
C ARG A 50 -1.21 -4.55 11.64
N ILE A 51 -1.82 -4.35 10.47
CA ILE A 51 -2.96 -3.45 10.33
C ILE A 51 -4.18 -4.00 11.10
N ARG A 52 -4.43 -5.32 11.08
CA ARG A 52 -5.48 -5.94 11.91
C ARG A 52 -5.24 -5.69 13.40
N GLY A 53 -4.00 -5.78 13.87
CA GLY A 53 -3.66 -5.42 15.25
C GLY A 53 -3.89 -3.95 15.58
N TYR A 54 -3.77 -3.06 14.59
CA TYR A 54 -3.97 -1.62 14.77
C TYR A 54 -5.44 -1.18 14.71
N LEU A 55 -6.22 -1.71 13.75
CA LEU A 55 -7.61 -1.32 13.50
C LEU A 55 -8.65 -2.23 14.18
N GLY A 56 -8.22 -3.37 14.72
CA GLY A 56 -9.11 -4.40 15.27
C GLY A 56 -9.42 -5.52 14.27
N PRO A 57 -9.94 -6.66 14.78
CA PRO A 57 -10.04 -7.92 14.04
C PRO A 57 -10.91 -7.86 12.77
N ASP A 58 -11.93 -7.01 12.74
CA ASP A 58 -12.88 -6.92 11.61
C ASP A 58 -12.33 -6.19 10.37
N SER A 59 -11.23 -5.44 10.53
CA SER A 59 -10.60 -4.67 9.46
C SER A 59 -9.97 -5.53 8.35
N GLY A 60 -9.78 -6.83 8.61
CA GLY A 60 -9.05 -7.74 7.75
C GLY A 60 -9.62 -7.89 6.34
N ARG A 61 -10.95 -7.96 6.23
CA ARG A 61 -11.65 -8.18 4.94
C ARG A 61 -11.46 -7.02 3.97
N ILE A 62 -11.43 -5.78 4.47
CA ILE A 62 -11.25 -4.59 3.63
C ILE A 62 -9.84 -4.59 3.02
N LEU A 63 -8.83 -4.98 3.81
CA LEU A 63 -7.43 -4.98 3.36
C LEU A 63 -7.13 -6.06 2.32
N GLU A 64 -7.85 -7.18 2.33
CA GLU A 64 -7.68 -8.24 1.36
C GLU A 64 -7.94 -7.75 -0.08
N ARG A 65 -8.91 -6.84 -0.28
CA ARG A 65 -9.19 -6.20 -1.58
C ARG A 65 -8.01 -5.38 -2.11
N TYR A 66 -7.16 -4.92 -1.20
CA TYR A 66 -6.02 -4.06 -1.46
C TYR A 66 -4.68 -4.77 -1.27
N ALA A 67 -4.69 -6.09 -1.07
CA ALA A 67 -3.48 -6.86 -0.76
C ALA A 67 -2.42 -6.84 -1.87
N SER A 68 -2.82 -6.57 -3.12
CA SER A 68 -1.87 -6.42 -4.23
C SER A 68 -1.32 -5.00 -4.39
N LEU A 69 -1.74 -4.04 -3.57
CA LEU A 69 -1.27 -2.67 -3.68
C LEU A 69 0.16 -2.49 -3.18
N TYR A 70 0.85 -1.55 -3.80
CA TYR A 70 2.06 -0.94 -3.29
C TYR A 70 2.02 0.58 -3.51
N ALA A 71 2.77 1.29 -2.67
CA ALA A 71 3.00 2.72 -2.80
C ALA A 71 4.50 2.97 -2.99
N ILE A 72 4.84 4.03 -3.75
CA ILE A 72 6.21 4.54 -3.83
C ILE A 72 6.19 5.99 -3.37
N THR A 73 7.14 6.34 -2.50
CA THR A 73 7.40 7.70 -2.07
C THR A 73 8.82 8.12 -2.46
N ILE A 74 8.96 9.43 -2.66
CA ILE A 74 10.24 10.13 -2.71
C ILE A 74 10.15 11.18 -1.61
N GLU A 75 11.04 11.09 -0.62
CA GLU A 75 10.90 11.82 0.65
C GLU A 75 9.51 11.56 1.26
N ASN A 76 8.66 12.60 1.40
CA ASN A 76 7.31 12.50 1.96
C ASN A 76 6.19 12.57 0.90
N ARG A 77 6.55 12.55 -0.40
CA ARG A 77 5.59 12.65 -1.50
C ARG A 77 5.29 11.28 -2.09
N VAL A 78 4.01 10.92 -2.17
CA VAL A 78 3.52 9.72 -2.84
C VAL A 78 3.49 9.99 -4.34
N VAL A 79 4.38 9.30 -5.06
CA VAL A 79 4.55 9.47 -6.52
C VAL A 79 3.97 8.30 -7.32
N THR A 80 3.67 7.17 -6.67
CA THR A 80 3.03 6.02 -7.31
C THR A 80 2.13 5.28 -6.33
N VAL A 81 0.94 4.92 -6.79
CA VAL A 81 0.08 3.90 -6.15
C VAL A 81 -0.42 2.94 -7.22
N ALA A 82 -0.08 1.66 -7.09
CA ALA A 82 -0.40 0.68 -8.11
C ALA A 82 -0.64 -0.71 -7.53
N ARG A 83 -1.26 -1.58 -8.34
CA ARG A 83 -1.43 -3.00 -8.04
C ARG A 83 -0.27 -3.78 -8.67
N ASN A 84 0.30 -4.73 -7.94
CA ASN A 84 1.12 -5.78 -8.53
C ASN A 84 0.23 -6.59 -9.48
N GLY A 85 0.59 -6.65 -10.77
CA GLY A 85 -0.22 -7.27 -11.83
C GLY A 85 -0.44 -8.78 -11.70
N SER A 86 0.21 -9.44 -10.73
CA SER A 86 0.00 -10.85 -10.40
C SER A 86 -0.76 -10.98 -9.09
N PRO A 87 -1.89 -11.71 -9.03
CA PRO A 87 -2.47 -12.09 -7.76
C PRO A 87 -1.43 -12.88 -6.95
N ILE A 88 -1.32 -12.57 -5.66
CA ILE A 88 -0.37 -13.17 -4.68
C ILE A 88 -0.41 -14.71 -4.69
N ARG A 89 -1.46 -15.34 -5.23
CA ARG A 89 -1.56 -16.79 -5.43
C ARG A 89 -0.44 -17.40 -6.30
N ARG A 90 0.28 -16.64 -7.13
CA ARG A 90 1.39 -17.17 -7.94
C ARG A 90 2.76 -17.18 -7.26
N ILE A 91 2.94 -16.51 -6.12
CA ILE A 91 4.24 -16.34 -5.43
C ILE A 91 4.33 -17.24 -4.18
N LEU A 92 3.48 -18.27 -4.07
CA LEU A 92 3.43 -19.16 -2.91
C LEU A 92 3.61 -20.64 -3.29
N ASN A 93 3.94 -20.91 -4.55
CA ASN A 93 4.23 -22.25 -5.05
C ASN A 93 5.61 -22.35 -5.73
N ASP A 94 6.47 -21.34 -5.57
CA ASP A 94 7.91 -21.40 -5.91
C ASP A 94 8.73 -21.10 -4.65
#